data_AF-A0A1J3E5R9-F1
#
_entry.id   AF-A0A1J3E5R9-F1
#
_cell.length_a   1.000
_cell.length_b   1.000
_cell.length_c   1.000
_cell.angle_alpha   90.00
_cell.angle_beta   90.00
_cell.angle_gamma   90.00
#
_symmetry.space_group_name_H-M   'P 1'
#
loop_
_entity.id
_entity.type
_entity.pdbx_description
1 polymer ?
#
loop_
_entity_poly.entity_id
_entity_poly.type
_entity_poly.pdbx_seq_one_letter_code
_entity_poly.pdbx_strand_id
1 'polypeptide(L)'
;FGKKKKKKSFEISQKSTIMAASTNSILVGNHPQIPSLKPKSISQSLLHLSKPCTVNITSRAKSVSIRCASSTTPVQDGARSTTVGSEPRVFNFAAGPAALPENVLLKAQSELYNWRGSGMSVMEMSHRGKEFLSIIQKAESDLRKLLEIPSEYSVLFLQGGATTQFAALPLNLCKSDDPVDYVVTGSWGDKAFKEAQKYCNPKVIWSGKSEKYTKVPSFDGLEQNPHAKYLHICA
;
A
#
# COMPACT_ATOMS: atom_id res chain seq x y z
N PHE A 1 37.02 55.15 -18.47
CA PHE A 1 37.26 53.70 -18.71
C PHE A 1 36.54 52.88 -17.65
N GLY A 2 35.26 52.55 -17.89
CA GLY A 2 34.43 51.78 -16.96
C GLY A 2 34.59 50.27 -17.16
N LYS A 3 34.95 49.53 -16.09
CA LYS A 3 34.95 48.06 -16.10
C LYS A 3 33.62 47.56 -15.53
N LYS A 4 32.73 47.09 -16.42
CA LYS A 4 31.51 46.34 -16.06
C LYS A 4 31.90 44.97 -15.49
N LYS A 5 31.54 44.70 -14.22
CA LYS A 5 31.57 43.35 -13.63
C LYS A 5 30.43 42.52 -14.25
N LYS A 6 30.77 41.47 -15.01
CA LYS A 6 29.80 40.46 -15.50
C LYS A 6 29.35 39.60 -14.33
N LYS A 7 28.06 39.69 -13.98
CA LYS A 7 27.35 38.73 -13.13
C LYS A 7 27.23 37.42 -13.90
N LYS A 8 27.92 36.35 -13.46
CA LYS A 8 27.64 34.99 -13.92
C LYS A 8 26.39 34.51 -13.18
N SER A 9 25.24 34.53 -13.85
CA SER A 9 24.07 33.78 -13.39
C SER A 9 24.36 32.29 -13.59
N PHE A 10 24.37 31.54 -12.48
CA PHE A 10 24.29 30.08 -12.50
C PHE A 10 22.84 29.71 -12.80
N GLU A 11 22.61 29.24 -14.02
CA GLU A 11 21.35 28.65 -14.41
C GLU A 11 21.33 27.21 -13.87
N ILE A 12 20.56 27.01 -12.80
CA ILE A 12 20.24 25.67 -12.30
C ILE A 12 19.34 25.06 -13.36
N SER A 13 19.86 24.10 -14.11
CA SER A 13 19.06 23.21 -14.96
C SER A 13 18.17 22.39 -14.04
N GLN A 14 17.01 22.94 -13.70
CA GLN A 14 15.87 22.19 -13.19
C GLN A 14 15.43 21.29 -14.34
N LYS A 15 15.95 20.06 -14.37
CA LYS A 15 15.22 18.97 -14.99
C LYS A 15 13.99 18.74 -14.13
N SER A 16 12.93 19.49 -14.41
CA SER A 16 11.58 19.18 -13.96
C SER A 16 11.32 17.74 -14.35
N THR A 17 11.31 16.85 -13.36
CA THR A 17 10.66 15.55 -13.50
C THR A 17 9.17 15.89 -13.55
N ILE A 18 8.71 16.17 -14.76
CA ILE A 18 7.30 16.16 -15.09
C ILE A 18 6.87 14.71 -14.84
N MET A 19 6.02 14.49 -13.84
CA MET A 19 5.18 13.30 -13.80
C MET A 19 4.37 13.39 -15.09
N ALA A 20 4.81 12.69 -16.13
CA ALA A 20 4.12 12.64 -17.39
C ALA A 20 2.77 11.99 -17.13
N ALA A 21 1.74 12.81 -17.00
CA ALA A 21 0.41 12.45 -17.43
C ALA A 21 0.55 12.08 -18.91
N SER A 22 0.57 10.78 -19.20
CA SER A 22 0.37 10.31 -20.56
C SER A 22 -1.01 10.77 -20.97
N THR A 23 -1.06 11.77 -21.84
CA THR A 23 -2.22 12.14 -22.61
C THR A 23 -2.60 10.95 -23.49
N ASN A 24 -3.50 10.11 -23.00
CA ASN A 24 -4.45 9.43 -23.84
C ASN A 24 -5.82 9.48 -23.17
N SER A 25 -6.71 10.15 -23.88
CA SER A 25 -8.09 10.43 -23.55
C SER A 25 -8.86 9.16 -23.16
N ILE A 26 -9.70 9.34 -22.14
CA ILE A 26 -10.98 8.65 -21.90
C ILE A 26 -11.69 8.36 -23.24
N LEU A 27 -12.19 7.14 -23.41
CA LEU A 27 -13.46 6.87 -24.10
C LEU A 27 -14.09 5.60 -23.52
N VAL A 28 -15.07 5.79 -22.62
CA VAL A 28 -16.25 4.94 -22.59
C VAL A 28 -17.16 5.42 -23.73
N GLY A 29 -17.55 4.53 -24.65
CA GLY A 29 -18.60 4.84 -25.62
C GLY A 29 -18.56 4.06 -26.93
N ASN A 30 -18.89 2.75 -26.88
CA ASN A 30 -19.83 2.04 -27.77
C ASN A 30 -19.47 0.55 -27.86
N HIS A 31 -20.41 -0.29 -27.43
CA HIS A 31 -20.42 -1.74 -27.70
C HIS A 31 -20.32 -1.98 -29.22
N PRO A 32 -19.54 -2.98 -29.67
CA PRO A 32 -20.06 -4.34 -29.62
C PRO A 32 -19.05 -5.36 -29.07
N GLN A 33 -19.48 -6.06 -28.02
CA GLN A 33 -19.03 -7.39 -27.57
C GLN A 33 -17.55 -7.50 -27.16
N ILE A 34 -17.28 -7.19 -25.89
CA ILE A 34 -16.10 -7.74 -25.20
C ILE A 34 -16.39 -9.23 -24.92
N PRO A 35 -15.53 -10.19 -25.32
CA PRO A 35 -15.74 -11.60 -25.00
C PRO A 35 -15.74 -11.80 -23.48
N SER A 36 -16.87 -12.27 -22.95
CA SER A 36 -17.02 -12.73 -21.57
C SER A 36 -15.93 -13.75 -21.23
N LEU A 37 -15.14 -13.47 -20.20
CA LEU A 37 -14.31 -14.45 -19.51
C LEU A 37 -15.25 -15.45 -18.82
N LYS A 38 -15.55 -16.56 -19.50
CA LYS A 38 -16.32 -17.67 -18.93
C LYS A 38 -15.47 -18.39 -17.87
N PRO A 39 -15.97 -18.60 -16.64
CA PRO A 39 -15.37 -19.55 -15.72
C PRO A 39 -15.54 -20.97 -16.28
N LYS A 40 -14.44 -21.73 -16.39
CA LYS A 40 -14.49 -23.16 -16.77
C LYS A 40 -15.12 -23.95 -15.61
N SER A 41 -16.36 -24.40 -15.80
CA SER A 41 -17.04 -25.33 -14.90
C SER A 41 -16.45 -26.74 -15.06
N ILE A 42 -15.97 -27.29 -13.95
CA ILE A 42 -15.48 -28.66 -13.82
C ILE A 42 -16.68 -29.60 -13.76
N SER A 43 -16.60 -30.68 -14.55
CA SER A 43 -17.62 -31.69 -14.76
C SER A 43 -18.13 -32.33 -13.47
N GLN A 44 -19.46 -32.43 -13.36
CA GLN A 44 -20.18 -33.21 -12.37
C GLN A 44 -19.85 -34.71 -12.53
N SER A 45 -19.52 -35.37 -11.43
CA SER A 45 -19.72 -36.82 -11.34
C SER A 45 -20.04 -37.26 -9.90
N LEU A 46 -21.16 -37.99 -9.82
CA LEU A 46 -21.52 -39.03 -8.84
C LEU A 46 -21.86 -38.61 -7.41
N LEU A 47 -23.16 -38.35 -7.21
CA LEU A 47 -23.89 -38.65 -5.98
C LEU A 47 -23.89 -40.17 -5.73
N HIS A 48 -23.35 -40.61 -4.61
CA HIS A 48 -23.74 -41.86 -3.96
C HIS A 48 -23.96 -41.63 -2.47
N LEU A 49 -25.17 -41.95 -2.06
CA LEU A 49 -25.73 -41.77 -0.73
C LEU A 49 -25.23 -42.90 0.19
N SER A 50 -24.53 -42.57 1.28
CA SER A 50 -24.28 -43.51 2.38
C SER A 50 -24.43 -42.83 3.75
N LYS A 51 -25.48 -43.29 4.45
CA LYS A 51 -25.90 -43.21 5.87
C LYS A 51 -25.09 -42.37 6.89
N PRO A 52 -25.77 -41.72 7.86
CA PRO A 52 -25.12 -40.91 8.89
C PRO A 52 -24.37 -41.79 9.89
N CYS A 53 -23.07 -41.54 10.05
CA CYS A 53 -22.27 -42.07 11.15
C CYS A 53 -22.20 -41.01 12.25
N THR A 54 -22.78 -41.31 13.41
CA THR A 54 -22.73 -40.45 14.59
C THR A 54 -21.31 -40.39 15.13
N VAL A 55 -20.65 -39.23 15.03
CA VAL A 55 -19.33 -39.01 15.63
C VAL A 55 -19.52 -38.29 16.96
N ASN A 56 -19.29 -39.00 18.06
CA ASN A 56 -19.22 -38.39 19.39
C ASN A 56 -17.91 -37.60 19.51
N ILE A 57 -18.01 -36.27 19.36
CA ILE A 57 -16.91 -35.36 19.69
C ILE A 57 -17.01 -35.05 21.19
N THR A 58 -16.22 -35.75 22.00
CA THR A 58 -15.92 -35.30 23.36
C THR A 58 -14.91 -34.15 23.27
N SER A 59 -15.38 -32.92 23.07
CA SER A 59 -14.51 -31.75 23.12
C SER A 59 -14.28 -31.36 24.59
N ARG A 60 -13.09 -31.67 25.10
CA ARG A 60 -12.59 -31.00 26.30
C ARG A 60 -12.15 -29.60 25.86
N ALA A 61 -13.06 -28.64 25.93
CA ALA A 61 -12.76 -27.24 25.67
C ALA A 61 -11.69 -26.76 26.66
N LYS A 62 -10.44 -26.65 26.21
CA LYS A 62 -9.41 -25.93 26.94
C LYS A 62 -9.66 -24.44 26.70
N SER A 63 -9.90 -23.70 27.79
CA SER A 63 -9.95 -22.24 27.76
C SER A 63 -8.64 -21.69 27.21
N VAL A 64 -8.69 -21.06 26.03
CA VAL A 64 -7.56 -20.31 25.48
C VAL A 64 -7.66 -18.90 26.04
N SER A 65 -6.81 -18.61 27.03
CA SER A 65 -6.66 -17.25 27.56
C SER A 65 -5.79 -16.45 26.58
N ILE A 66 -6.42 -15.56 25.82
CA ILE A 66 -5.72 -14.57 25.01
C ILE A 66 -5.33 -13.43 25.95
N ARG A 67 -4.04 -13.32 26.31
CA ARG A 67 -3.51 -12.17 27.05
C ARG A 67 -3.05 -11.11 26.06
N CYS A 68 -3.72 -9.97 26.06
CA CYS A 68 -3.20 -8.75 25.45
C CYS A 68 -2.09 -8.20 26.36
N ALA A 69 -0.88 -8.05 25.83
CA ALA A 69 0.24 -7.46 26.57
C ALA A 69 0.46 -6.01 26.11
N SER A 70 0.33 -5.06 27.03
CA SER A 70 0.94 -3.73 26.94
C SER A 70 2.27 -3.79 27.68
N SER A 71 3.40 -3.78 26.97
CA SER A 71 4.72 -3.94 27.59
C SER A 71 5.22 -2.63 28.19
N THR A 72 5.30 -2.58 29.52
CA THR A 72 6.33 -1.83 30.27
C THR A 72 7.37 -2.84 30.73
N THR A 73 8.59 -2.78 30.21
CA THR A 73 9.70 -3.69 30.53
C THR A 73 10.45 -3.25 31.79
N PRO A 74 10.61 -4.10 32.82
CA PRO A 74 11.72 -4.02 33.76
C PRO A 74 12.93 -4.79 33.21
N VAL A 75 14.13 -4.26 33.42
CA VAL A 75 15.41 -4.88 33.10
C VAL A 75 15.72 -5.95 34.16
N GLN A 76 16.06 -7.17 33.73
CA GLN A 76 16.65 -8.20 34.59
C GLN A 76 17.95 -8.72 33.95
N ASP A 77 19.05 -8.53 34.66
CA ASP A 77 20.36 -9.14 34.37
C ASP A 77 20.36 -10.59 34.88
N GLY A 78 20.69 -11.53 33.99
CA GLY A 78 20.85 -12.93 34.34
C GLY A 78 21.20 -13.78 33.13
N ALA A 79 22.46 -14.23 33.07
CA ALA A 79 22.95 -15.13 32.04
C ALA A 79 22.19 -16.47 32.08
N ARG A 80 21.26 -16.66 31.14
CA ARG A 80 20.59 -17.94 30.91
C ARG A 80 20.91 -18.42 29.49
N SER A 81 21.64 -19.53 29.42
CA SER A 81 21.79 -20.30 28.18
C SER A 81 20.40 -20.70 27.71
N THR A 82 19.92 -20.03 26.67
CA THR A 82 18.59 -20.22 26.11
C THR A 82 18.79 -20.75 24.71
N THR A 83 18.30 -21.95 24.44
CA THR A 83 18.15 -22.48 23.08
C THR A 83 17.37 -21.46 22.27
N VAL A 84 18.03 -20.78 21.34
CA VAL A 84 17.39 -19.83 20.41
C VAL A 84 16.59 -20.67 19.41
N GLY A 85 15.35 -20.98 19.77
CA GLY A 85 14.44 -21.71 18.91
C GLY A 85 13.26 -22.26 19.68
N SER A 86 12.07 -21.74 19.38
CA SER A 86 10.74 -22.21 19.80
C SER A 86 10.06 -21.57 21.02
N GLU A 87 10.41 -20.35 21.44
CA GLU A 87 9.47 -19.59 22.26
C GLU A 87 8.25 -19.18 21.40
N PRO A 88 7.02 -19.51 21.81
CA PRO A 88 5.83 -19.20 21.02
C PRO A 88 5.65 -17.69 20.89
N ARG A 89 5.62 -17.18 19.65
CA ARG A 89 5.38 -15.76 19.37
C ARG A 89 3.93 -15.38 19.70
N VAL A 90 3.74 -14.18 20.26
CA VAL A 90 2.41 -13.62 20.54
C VAL A 90 1.66 -13.36 19.23
N PHE A 91 0.37 -13.67 19.19
CA PHE A 91 -0.51 -13.24 18.12
C PHE A 91 -0.76 -11.72 18.23
N ASN A 92 -0.14 -10.96 17.34
CA ASN A 92 -0.27 -9.52 17.29
C ASN A 92 -1.44 -9.12 16.37
N PHE A 93 -2.53 -8.62 16.97
CA PHE A 93 -3.73 -8.13 16.28
C PHE A 93 -3.73 -6.60 16.08
N ALA A 94 -2.58 -5.92 16.20
CA ALA A 94 -2.49 -4.49 15.95
C ALA A 94 -2.89 -4.15 14.50
N ALA A 95 -3.71 -3.11 14.34
CA ALA A 95 -4.12 -2.61 13.03
C ALA A 95 -2.98 -1.94 12.24
N GLY A 96 -1.94 -1.47 12.94
CA GLY A 96 -0.79 -0.79 12.37
C GLY A 96 0.15 -0.28 13.47
N PRO A 97 1.48 -0.49 13.37
CA PRO A 97 2.17 -1.34 12.39
C PRO A 97 1.73 -2.81 12.45
N ALA A 98 1.61 -3.44 11.29
CA ALA A 98 1.18 -4.84 11.17
C ALA A 98 2.31 -5.81 11.56
N ALA A 99 1.94 -7.04 11.92
CA ALA A 99 2.90 -8.10 12.23
C ALA A 99 3.70 -8.51 10.97
N LEU A 100 5.02 -8.58 11.09
CA LEU A 100 5.90 -9.08 10.03
C LEU A 100 6.07 -10.61 10.11
N PRO A 101 6.15 -11.30 8.96
CA PRO A 101 6.50 -12.71 8.89
C PRO A 101 7.83 -12.98 9.61
N GLU A 102 7.91 -14.08 10.35
CA GLU A 102 9.09 -14.44 11.15
C GLU A 102 10.35 -14.58 10.30
N ASN A 103 10.25 -15.24 9.15
CA ASN A 103 11.37 -15.41 8.22
C ASN A 103 11.95 -14.07 7.73
N VAL A 104 11.13 -13.03 7.58
CA VAL A 104 11.61 -11.68 7.20
C VAL A 104 12.43 -11.07 8.34
N LEU A 105 11.96 -11.19 9.58
CA LEU A 105 12.67 -10.69 10.76
C LEU A 105 14.01 -11.39 10.96
N LEU A 106 14.02 -12.72 10.89
CA LEU A 106 15.24 -13.52 11.02
C LEU A 106 16.24 -13.22 9.91
N LYS A 107 15.77 -13.04 8.67
CA LYS A 107 16.64 -12.65 7.56
C LYS A 107 17.25 -11.27 7.77
N ALA A 108 16.44 -10.27 8.13
CA ALA A 108 16.92 -8.92 8.42
C ALA A 108 17.93 -8.92 9.58
N GLN A 109 17.67 -9.66 10.66
CA GLN A 109 18.59 -9.83 11.78
C GLN A 109 19.94 -10.41 11.31
N SER A 110 19.90 -11.52 10.54
CA SER A 110 21.11 -12.21 10.08
C SER A 110 21.99 -11.36 9.14
N GLU A 111 21.40 -10.42 8.41
CA GLU A 111 22.09 -9.58 7.43
C GLU A 111 22.36 -8.15 7.94
N LEU A 112 21.93 -7.81 9.16
CA LEU A 112 21.95 -6.44 9.66
C LEU A 112 23.38 -5.88 9.74
N TYR A 113 24.33 -6.68 10.24
CA TYR A 113 25.71 -6.25 10.43
C TYR A 113 26.51 -6.26 9.12
N ASN A 114 26.33 -7.30 8.30
CA ASN A 114 27.01 -7.46 7.03
C ASN A 114 26.03 -7.98 5.99
N TRP A 115 25.52 -7.08 5.17
CA TRP A 115 24.53 -7.43 4.17
C TRP A 115 25.19 -8.21 3.03
N ARG A 116 24.87 -9.51 2.92
CA ARG A 116 25.33 -10.39 1.83
C ARG A 116 26.83 -10.39 1.58
N GLY A 117 27.64 -10.20 2.64
CA GLY A 117 29.09 -10.19 2.53
C GLY A 117 29.68 -8.91 1.94
N SER A 118 28.91 -7.82 1.85
CA SER A 118 29.39 -6.50 1.39
C SER A 118 30.45 -5.87 2.30
N GLY A 119 30.56 -6.36 3.53
CA GLY A 119 31.38 -5.77 4.58
C GLY A 119 30.74 -4.57 5.28
N MET A 120 29.45 -4.30 5.03
CA MET A 120 28.72 -3.19 5.66
C MET A 120 27.23 -3.50 5.87
N SER A 121 26.62 -2.78 6.80
CA SER A 121 25.17 -2.81 7.03
C SER A 121 24.42 -2.13 5.88
N VAL A 122 23.18 -2.56 5.61
CA VAL A 122 22.26 -1.83 4.73
C VAL A 122 22.03 -0.38 5.18
N MET A 123 22.16 -0.12 6.49
CA MET A 123 22.00 1.22 7.07
C MET A 123 23.15 2.17 6.74
N GLU A 124 24.31 1.64 6.33
CA GLU A 124 25.52 2.40 6.02
C GLU A 124 25.72 2.57 4.51
N MET A 125 24.96 1.84 3.69
CA MET A 125 25.11 1.84 2.24
C MET A 125 24.79 3.22 1.65
N SER A 126 25.63 3.64 0.70
CA SER A 126 25.28 4.75 -0.18
C SER A 126 24.09 4.38 -1.05
N HIS A 127 23.08 5.25 -1.11
CA HIS A 127 21.93 5.09 -2.02
C HIS A 127 22.30 5.06 -3.50
N ARG A 128 23.53 5.48 -3.85
CA ARG A 128 24.08 5.43 -5.22
C ARG A 128 25.01 4.24 -5.44
N GLY A 129 25.34 3.51 -4.38
CA GLY A 129 26.19 2.32 -4.43
C GLY A 129 25.51 1.17 -5.16
N LYS A 130 26.30 0.27 -5.74
CA LYS A 130 25.79 -0.86 -6.54
C LYS A 130 24.93 -1.79 -5.69
N GLU A 131 25.31 -1.95 -4.42
CA GLU A 131 24.63 -2.77 -3.42
C GLU A 131 23.21 -2.25 -3.20
N PHE A 132 23.04 -0.96 -2.86
CA PHE A 132 21.71 -0.38 -2.66
C PHE A 132 20.89 -0.32 -3.95
N LEU A 133 21.50 0.01 -5.08
CA LEU A 133 20.81 -0.01 -6.37
C LEU A 133 20.23 -1.40 -6.68
N SER A 134 20.96 -2.47 -6.35
CA SER A 134 20.44 -3.84 -6.51
C SER A 134 19.24 -4.12 -5.61
N ILE A 135 19.19 -3.53 -4.39
CA ILE A 135 18.06 -3.68 -3.46
C ILE A 135 16.82 -3.01 -4.03
N ILE A 136 16.91 -1.73 -4.42
CA ILE A 136 15.74 -0.98 -4.88
C ILE A 136 15.22 -1.48 -6.24
N GLN A 137 16.11 -1.89 -7.15
CA GLN A 137 15.73 -2.49 -8.43
C GLN A 137 15.03 -3.84 -8.23
N LYS A 138 15.54 -4.67 -7.32
CA LYS A 138 14.89 -5.93 -6.98
C LYS A 138 13.53 -5.69 -6.33
N ALA A 139 13.42 -4.73 -5.40
CA ALA A 139 12.16 -4.38 -4.76
C ALA A 139 11.11 -3.90 -5.78
N GLU A 140 11.51 -3.05 -6.73
CA GLU A 140 10.64 -2.63 -7.84
C GLU A 140 10.20 -3.83 -8.69
N SER A 141 11.15 -4.66 -9.12
CA SER A 141 10.87 -5.83 -9.96
C SER A 141 9.95 -6.84 -9.26
N ASP A 142 10.17 -7.11 -7.98
CA ASP A 142 9.35 -8.01 -7.18
C ASP A 142 7.92 -7.45 -7.06
N LEU A 143 7.76 -6.14 -6.81
CA LEU A 143 6.46 -5.49 -6.70
C LEU A 143 5.70 -5.51 -8.03
N ARG A 144 6.38 -5.18 -9.14
CA ARG A 144 5.80 -5.24 -10.49
C ARG A 144 5.34 -6.66 -10.83
N LYS A 145 6.13 -7.67 -10.47
CA LYS A 145 5.76 -9.07 -10.68
C LYS A 145 4.57 -9.49 -9.81
N LEU A 146 4.56 -9.10 -8.54
CA LEU A 146 3.52 -9.47 -7.58
C LEU A 146 2.14 -8.91 -7.94
N LEU A 147 2.10 -7.66 -8.41
CA LEU A 147 0.87 -6.94 -8.74
C LEU A 147 0.60 -6.85 -10.25
N GLU A 148 1.42 -7.54 -11.06
CA GLU A 148 1.32 -7.54 -12.54
C GLU A 148 1.30 -6.11 -13.13
N ILE A 149 2.14 -5.22 -12.61
CA ILE A 149 2.15 -3.79 -12.98
C ILE A 149 2.69 -3.61 -14.40
N PRO A 150 1.90 -3.03 -15.33
CA PRO A 150 2.34 -2.79 -16.70
C PRO A 150 3.52 -1.81 -16.82
N SER A 151 4.21 -1.85 -17.96
CA SER A 151 5.41 -1.03 -18.22
C SER A 151 5.14 0.47 -18.33
N GLU A 152 3.91 0.86 -18.68
CA GLU A 152 3.48 2.25 -18.80
C GLU A 152 3.24 2.94 -17.45
N TYR A 153 3.22 2.17 -16.35
CA TYR A 153 3.12 2.71 -14.99
C TYR A 153 4.50 2.85 -14.34
N SER A 154 4.73 3.99 -13.70
CA SER A 154 5.90 4.24 -12.85
C SER A 154 5.68 3.69 -11.44
N VAL A 155 6.71 3.09 -10.85
CA VAL A 155 6.73 2.64 -9.44
C VAL A 155 7.67 3.54 -8.64
N LEU A 156 7.17 4.09 -7.54
CA LEU A 156 7.92 5.03 -6.69
C LEU A 156 7.94 4.55 -5.24
N PHE A 157 9.10 4.62 -4.59
CA PHE A 157 9.27 4.40 -3.15
C PHE A 157 9.45 5.76 -2.46
N LEU A 158 8.41 6.24 -1.78
CA LEU A 158 8.34 7.59 -1.22
C LEU A 158 8.25 7.58 0.31
N GLN A 159 8.81 8.61 0.94
CA GLN A 159 8.67 8.87 2.38
C GLN A 159 7.34 9.59 2.68
N GLY A 160 7.00 9.73 3.97
CA GLY A 160 5.84 10.50 4.45
C GLY A 160 4.54 9.71 4.62
N GLY A 161 4.50 8.46 4.17
CA GLY A 161 3.34 7.58 4.34
C GLY A 161 2.10 8.07 3.58
N ALA A 162 0.96 7.40 3.83
CA ALA A 162 -0.28 7.65 3.08
C ALA A 162 -0.79 9.10 3.21
N THR A 163 -0.68 9.70 4.41
CA THR A 163 -1.16 11.06 4.65
C THR A 163 -0.45 12.10 3.79
N THR A 164 0.87 11.96 3.57
CA THR A 164 1.59 12.85 2.63
C THR A 164 1.09 12.67 1.20
N GLN A 165 0.70 11.45 0.81
CA GLN A 165 0.18 11.20 -0.53
C GLN A 165 -1.21 11.80 -0.75
N PHE A 166 -2.03 11.98 0.31
CA PHE A 166 -3.29 12.72 0.20
C PHE A 166 -3.11 14.16 -0.27
N ALA A 167 -2.00 14.81 0.10
CA ALA A 167 -1.62 16.13 -0.43
C ALA A 167 -0.90 16.03 -1.78
N ALA A 168 -0.04 15.02 -1.96
CA ALA A 168 0.73 14.86 -3.19
C ALA A 168 -0.14 14.64 -4.42
N LEU A 169 -1.25 13.88 -4.30
CA LEU A 169 -2.16 13.62 -5.41
C LEU A 169 -2.70 14.91 -6.06
N PRO A 170 -3.43 15.80 -5.36
CA PRO A 170 -3.92 17.03 -5.97
C PRO A 170 -2.80 17.98 -6.40
N LEU A 171 -1.68 18.07 -5.66
CA LEU A 171 -0.55 18.92 -6.05
C LEU A 171 0.12 18.50 -7.38
N ASN A 172 0.04 17.21 -7.74
CA ASN A 172 0.62 16.71 -8.99
C ASN A 172 -0.39 16.62 -10.13
N LEU A 173 -1.68 16.41 -9.82
CA LEU A 173 -2.70 16.08 -10.83
C LEU A 173 -3.71 17.20 -11.09
N CYS A 174 -3.76 18.23 -10.23
CA CYS A 174 -4.80 19.25 -10.28
C CYS A 174 -4.23 20.67 -10.20
N LYS A 175 -5.02 21.61 -10.72
CA LYS A 175 -4.99 23.02 -10.36
C LYS A 175 -6.03 23.29 -9.26
N SER A 176 -5.97 24.48 -8.64
CA SER A 176 -6.85 24.84 -7.51
C SER A 176 -8.34 24.73 -7.80
N ASP A 177 -8.79 25.01 -9.03
CA ASP A 177 -10.22 24.95 -9.40
C ASP A 177 -10.62 23.63 -10.07
N ASP A 178 -9.67 22.71 -10.28
CA ASP A 178 -9.95 21.46 -10.97
C ASP A 178 -10.91 20.59 -10.12
N PRO A 179 -12.02 20.10 -10.70
CA PRO A 179 -12.95 19.25 -9.99
C PRO A 179 -12.34 17.87 -9.74
N VAL A 180 -12.62 17.30 -8.58
CA VAL A 180 -12.20 15.94 -8.19
C VAL A 180 -13.32 15.28 -7.41
N ASP A 181 -13.57 14.00 -7.67
CA ASP A 181 -14.62 13.27 -6.97
C ASP A 181 -14.05 12.37 -5.86
N TYR A 182 -14.77 12.30 -4.74
CA TYR A 182 -14.42 11.48 -3.59
C TYR A 182 -15.58 10.56 -3.18
N VAL A 183 -15.25 9.29 -2.94
CA VAL A 183 -16.11 8.30 -2.28
C VAL A 183 -15.56 8.04 -0.89
N VAL A 184 -16.31 8.43 0.14
CA VAL A 184 -15.89 8.37 1.53
C VAL A 184 -16.49 7.15 2.21
N THR A 185 -15.71 6.07 2.25
CA THR A 185 -16.06 4.78 2.87
C THR A 185 -15.54 4.60 4.29
N GLY A 186 -14.77 5.54 4.82
CA GLY A 186 -14.21 5.44 6.18
C GLY A 186 -13.33 6.61 6.57
N SER A 187 -12.69 6.49 7.75
CA SER A 187 -11.86 7.54 8.36
C SER A 187 -10.70 8.02 7.47
N TRP A 188 -10.13 7.13 6.64
CA TRP A 188 -9.02 7.49 5.75
C TRP A 188 -9.49 8.27 4.53
N GLY A 189 -10.62 7.89 3.93
CA GLY A 189 -11.26 8.68 2.88
C GLY A 189 -11.68 10.07 3.36
N ASP A 190 -12.21 10.16 4.58
CA ASP A 190 -12.56 11.43 5.24
C ASP A 190 -11.34 12.36 5.39
N LYS A 191 -10.17 11.80 5.74
CA LYS A 191 -8.92 12.56 5.86
C LYS A 191 -8.37 12.96 4.49
N ALA A 192 -8.42 12.08 3.49
CA ALA A 192 -7.97 12.37 2.14
C ALA A 192 -8.77 13.52 1.52
N PHE A 193 -10.10 13.47 1.64
CA PHE A 193 -10.99 14.54 1.16
C PHE A 193 -10.67 15.89 1.82
N LYS A 194 -10.52 15.92 3.15
CA LYS A 194 -10.16 17.14 3.90
C LYS A 194 -8.81 17.71 3.47
N GLU A 195 -7.84 16.86 3.16
CA GLU A 195 -6.54 17.30 2.70
C GLU A 195 -6.62 17.91 1.30
N ALA A 196 -7.38 17.29 0.40
CA ALA A 196 -7.54 17.76 -0.98
C ALA A 196 -8.19 19.14 -1.09
N GLN A 197 -9.07 19.52 -0.15
CA GLN A 197 -9.71 20.84 -0.10
C GLN A 197 -8.70 22.02 -0.04
N LYS A 198 -7.45 21.76 0.35
CA LYS A 198 -6.40 22.78 0.39
C LYS A 198 -5.79 23.08 -0.99
N TYR A 199 -5.98 22.17 -1.96
CA TYR A 199 -5.18 22.14 -3.19
C TYR A 199 -6.00 22.07 -4.47
N CYS A 200 -7.26 21.62 -4.41
CA CYS A 200 -8.18 21.56 -5.55
C CYS A 200 -9.64 21.82 -5.13
N ASN A 201 -10.60 21.57 -6.03
CA ASN A 201 -12.04 21.68 -5.78
C ASN A 201 -12.70 20.29 -5.66
N PRO A 202 -12.49 19.55 -4.55
CA PRO A 202 -13.03 18.20 -4.40
C PRO A 202 -14.51 18.21 -4.01
N LYS A 203 -15.27 17.23 -4.50
CA LYS A 203 -16.66 16.96 -4.13
C LYS A 203 -16.80 15.54 -3.59
N VAL A 204 -17.50 15.39 -2.47
CA VAL A 204 -17.94 14.08 -2.00
C VAL A 204 -19.18 13.68 -2.81
N ILE A 205 -19.05 12.67 -3.66
CA ILE A 205 -20.16 12.16 -4.46
C ILE A 205 -20.89 11.01 -3.76
N TRP A 206 -20.26 10.39 -2.76
CA TRP A 206 -20.90 9.45 -1.84
C TRP A 206 -20.18 9.38 -0.50
N SER A 207 -20.92 9.19 0.59
CA SER A 207 -20.35 8.98 1.93
C SER A 207 -21.14 7.92 2.73
N GLY A 208 -20.41 6.95 3.28
CA GLY A 208 -20.97 5.91 4.15
C GLY A 208 -21.14 6.34 5.61
N LYS A 209 -20.93 7.63 5.91
CA LYS A 209 -20.89 8.14 7.29
C LYS A 209 -22.22 7.96 8.04
N SER A 210 -23.35 8.18 7.36
CA SER A 210 -24.70 7.94 7.91
C SER A 210 -24.92 6.47 8.29
N GLU A 211 -24.25 5.56 7.58
CA GLU A 211 -24.34 4.11 7.76
C GLU A 211 -23.16 3.54 8.57
N LYS A 212 -22.45 4.40 9.32
CA LYS A 212 -21.30 4.03 10.15
C LYS A 212 -20.20 3.27 9.38
N TYR A 213 -20.01 3.60 8.10
CA TYR A 213 -18.96 3.02 7.26
C TYR A 213 -19.05 1.49 7.11
N THR A 214 -20.27 0.94 7.07
CA THR A 214 -20.52 -0.51 6.97
C THR A 214 -20.76 -1.01 5.55
N LYS A 215 -20.75 -0.11 4.54
CA LYS A 215 -21.01 -0.44 3.14
C LYS A 215 -20.14 0.40 2.20
N VAL A 216 -20.08 -0.05 0.96
CA VAL A 216 -19.47 0.65 -0.20
C VAL A 216 -20.56 0.78 -1.27
N PRO A 217 -20.66 1.91 -2.00
CA PRO A 217 -21.69 2.06 -3.02
C PRO A 217 -21.42 1.13 -4.22
N SER A 218 -22.47 0.79 -4.96
CA SER A 218 -22.31 0.27 -6.32
C SER A 218 -21.82 1.41 -7.23
N PHE A 219 -20.85 1.11 -8.11
CA PHE A 219 -20.33 2.09 -9.06
C PHE A 219 -21.35 2.45 -10.15
N ASP A 220 -22.26 1.55 -10.50
CA ASP A 220 -23.28 1.80 -11.54
C ASP A 220 -24.27 2.91 -11.17
N GLY A 221 -24.50 3.11 -9.86
CA GLY A 221 -25.42 4.13 -9.35
C GLY A 221 -24.73 5.42 -8.90
N LEU A 222 -23.43 5.55 -9.15
CA LEU A 222 -22.64 6.68 -8.65
C LEU A 222 -22.58 7.79 -9.70
N GLU A 223 -23.22 8.93 -9.41
CA GLU A 223 -23.15 10.13 -10.25
C GLU A 223 -21.75 10.75 -10.18
N GLN A 224 -20.92 10.40 -11.16
CA GLN A 224 -19.56 10.94 -11.33
C GLN A 224 -19.59 12.19 -12.20
N ASN A 225 -18.73 13.15 -11.88
CA ASN A 225 -18.51 14.32 -12.71
C ASN A 225 -17.61 13.94 -13.91
N PRO A 226 -18.10 14.05 -15.16
CA PRO A 226 -17.33 13.68 -16.35
C PRO A 226 -16.08 14.58 -16.57
N HIS A 227 -16.00 15.71 -15.87
CA HIS A 227 -14.87 16.62 -15.90
C HIS A 227 -13.90 16.45 -14.72
N ALA A 228 -14.19 15.56 -13.76
CA ALA A 228 -13.30 15.31 -12.64
C ALA A 228 -11.93 14.80 -13.12
N LYS A 229 -10.86 15.30 -12.52
CA LYS A 229 -9.49 14.86 -12.85
C LYS A 229 -9.21 13.44 -12.39
N TYR A 230 -9.80 13.05 -11.26
CA TYR A 230 -9.77 11.69 -10.75
C TYR A 230 -10.94 11.45 -9.78
N LEU A 231 -11.18 10.17 -9.53
CA LEU A 231 -12.03 9.66 -8.45
C LEU A 231 -11.13 9.05 -7.37
N HIS A 232 -11.30 9.44 -6.12
CA HIS A 232 -10.58 8.86 -4.99
C HIS A 232 -11.50 8.04 -4.08
N ILE A 233 -11.06 6.83 -3.74
CA ILE A 233 -11.73 5.92 -2.81
C ILE A 233 -10.69 5.25 -1.91
N CYS A 234 -11.03 5.03 -0.63
CA CYS A 234 -10.21 4.30 0.32
C CYS A 234 -11.12 3.42 1.19
N ALA A 235 -11.11 2.11 0.91
CA ALA A 235 -11.90 1.10 1.61
C ALA A 235 -11.10 0.41 2.72
#